data_AF-A0A7Z7BVF8-F1
#
_entry.id   AF-A0A7Z7BVF8-F1
#
_cell.length_a   1.000
_cell.length_b   1.000
_cell.length_c   1.000
_cell.angle_alpha   90.00
_cell.angle_beta   90.00
_cell.angle_gamma   90.00
#
_symmetry.space_group_name_H-M   'P 1'
#
loop_
_entity.id
_entity.type
_entity.pdbx_description
1 polymer ?
#
loop_
_entity_poly.entity_id
_entity_poly.type
_entity_poly.pdbx_seq_one_letter_code
_entity_poly.pdbx_strand_id
1 'polypeptide(L)' 'MTIDDRQNASEEDLAVEHAAERLAERYPQVPRERIDELVEKHHEEFEGAPVRDFVPVLIEHDVKQELNAEERAD' A
#
# COMPACT_ATOMS: atom_id res chain seq x y z
N MET A 1 -6.31 -18.91 -12.98
CA MET A 1 -7.31 -18.10 -12.27
C MET A 1 -8.24 -19.06 -11.54
N THR A 2 -7.82 -19.47 -10.36
CA THR A 2 -8.56 -20.37 -9.46
C THR A 2 -9.58 -19.51 -8.69
N ILE A 3 -10.64 -20.11 -8.15
CA ILE A 3 -11.63 -19.39 -7.31
C ILE A 3 -10.94 -18.65 -6.15
N ASP A 4 -9.83 -19.19 -5.66
CA ASP A 4 -8.95 -18.64 -4.62
C ASP A 4 -8.40 -17.24 -4.97
N ASP A 5 -7.91 -17.05 -6.21
CA ASP A 5 -7.31 -15.77 -6.66
C ASP A 5 -8.31 -14.61 -6.59
N ARG A 6 -9.60 -14.87 -6.83
CA ARG A 6 -10.64 -13.84 -6.81
C ARG A 6 -11.03 -13.41 -5.41
N GLN A 7 -10.96 -14.33 -4.43
CA GLN A 7 -11.25 -13.99 -3.03
C GLN A 7 -10.07 -13.23 -2.42
N ASN A 8 -8.84 -13.67 -2.69
CA ASN A 8 -7.63 -13.00 -2.22
C ASN A 8 -7.52 -11.57 -2.76
N ALA A 9 -7.90 -11.32 -4.02
CA ALA A 9 -7.89 -9.96 -4.57
C ALA A 9 -8.83 -9.00 -3.78
N SER A 10 -10.04 -9.45 -3.43
CA SER A 10 -10.96 -8.61 -2.63
C SER A 10 -10.52 -8.42 -1.18
N GLU A 11 -9.85 -9.40 -0.59
CA GLU A 11 -9.29 -9.29 0.77
C GLU A 11 -8.03 -8.41 0.78
N GLU A 12 -7.22 -8.51 -0.28
CA GLU A 12 -6.08 -7.64 -0.54
C GLU A 12 -6.51 -6.19 -0.69
N ASP A 13 -7.50 -5.89 -1.54
CA ASP A 13 -7.99 -4.53 -1.76
C ASP A 13 -8.44 -3.87 -0.45
N LEU A 14 -9.19 -4.59 0.39
CA LEU A 14 -9.61 -4.12 1.72
C LEU A 14 -8.40 -3.93 2.65
N ALA A 15 -7.44 -4.85 2.63
CA ALA A 15 -6.24 -4.75 3.45
C ALA A 15 -5.32 -3.59 3.01
N VAL A 16 -5.28 -3.28 1.71
CA VAL A 16 -4.59 -2.13 1.12
C VAL A 16 -5.29 -0.82 1.53
N GLU A 17 -6.62 -0.76 1.49
CA GLU A 17 -7.37 0.40 1.99
C GLU A 17 -7.07 0.67 3.47
N HIS A 18 -7.09 -0.36 4.31
CA HIS A 18 -6.71 -0.23 5.72
C HIS A 18 -5.24 0.16 5.91
N ALA A 19 -4.34 -0.23 5.01
CA ALA A 19 -2.96 0.23 5.04
C ALA A 19 -2.88 1.74 4.75
N ALA A 20 -3.62 2.24 3.75
CA ALA A 20 -3.72 3.66 3.45
C ALA A 20 -4.28 4.46 4.64
N GLU A 21 -5.30 3.95 5.33
CA GLU A 21 -5.83 4.57 6.55
C GLU A 21 -4.76 4.68 7.65
N ARG A 22 -4.04 3.59 7.95
CA ARG A 22 -2.95 3.60 8.95
C ARG A 22 -1.83 4.57 8.57
N LEU A 23 -1.51 4.68 7.28
CA LEU A 23 -0.50 5.62 6.78
C LEU A 23 -0.97 7.06 6.97
N ALA A 24 -2.21 7.38 6.61
CA ALA A 24 -2.79 8.72 6.79
C ALA A 24 -2.84 9.12 8.27
N GLU A 25 -3.19 8.20 9.17
CA GLU A 25 -3.14 8.43 10.62
C GLU A 25 -1.70 8.68 11.12
N ARG A 26 -0.72 7.99 10.54
CA ARG A 26 0.69 8.07 10.94
C ARG A 26 1.42 9.30 10.42
N TYR A 27 0.98 9.84 9.27
CA TYR A 27 1.54 11.01 8.58
C TYR A 27 0.46 12.08 8.36
N PRO A 28 -0.11 12.67 9.43
CA PRO A 28 -1.22 13.62 9.33
C PRO A 28 -0.87 14.93 8.59
N GLN A 29 0.42 15.20 8.38
CA GLN A 29 0.93 16.33 7.60
C GLN A 29 0.95 16.08 6.09
N VAL A 30 0.85 14.81 5.66
CA VAL A 30 0.84 14.42 4.25
C VAL A 30 -0.62 14.38 3.77
N PRO A 31 -0.96 15.02 2.63
CA PRO A 31 -2.31 14.94 2.07
C PRO A 31 -2.74 13.49 1.80
N ARG A 32 -4.01 13.17 2.05
CA ARG A 32 -4.55 11.82 1.84
C ARG A 32 -4.36 11.36 0.40
N GLU A 33 -4.55 12.27 -0.55
CA GLU A 33 -4.38 12.00 -1.98
C GLU A 33 -2.95 11.53 -2.29
N ARG A 34 -1.94 12.10 -1.64
CA ARG A 34 -0.54 11.68 -1.82
C ARG A 34 -0.28 10.30 -1.22
N ILE A 35 -0.91 9.97 -0.09
CA ILE A 35 -0.83 8.62 0.49
C ILE A 35 -1.45 7.61 -0.48
N ASP A 36 -2.64 7.89 -1.01
CA ASP A 36 -3.32 7.00 -1.96
C ASP A 36 -2.50 6.81 -3.24
N GLU A 37 -1.91 7.88 -3.80
CA GLU A 37 -1.00 7.81 -4.95
C GLU A 37 0.20 6.90 -4.69
N LEU A 38 0.83 6.99 -3.52
CA LEU A 38 1.98 6.17 -3.16
C LEU A 38 1.56 4.70 -2.96
N VAL A 39 0.42 4.47 -2.32
CA VAL A 39 -0.14 3.12 -2.13
C VAL A 39 -0.43 2.46 -3.47
N GLU A 40 -1.10 3.15 -4.39
CA GLU A 40 -1.41 2.67 -5.75
C GLU A 40 -0.12 2.36 -6.52
N LYS A 41 0.83 3.31 -6.53
CA LYS A 41 2.15 3.12 -7.16
C LYS A 41 2.85 1.84 -6.68
N HIS A 42 2.93 1.63 -5.37
CA HIS A 42 3.60 0.45 -4.81
C HIS A 42 2.77 -0.83 -4.99
N HIS A 43 1.44 -0.74 -5.08
CA HIS A 43 0.57 -1.87 -5.36
C HIS A 43 0.79 -2.44 -6.78
N GLU A 44 0.95 -1.55 -7.77
CA GLU A 44 1.26 -1.91 -9.15
C GLU A 44 2.58 -2.70 -9.27
N GLU A 45 3.57 -2.43 -8.42
CA GLU A 45 4.86 -3.14 -8.43
C GLU A 45 4.71 -4.64 -8.11
N PHE A 46 3.63 -5.02 -7.44
CA PHE A 46 3.33 -6.41 -7.11
C PHE A 46 2.46 -7.10 -8.16
N GLU A 47 2.05 -6.46 -9.25
CA GLU A 47 1.27 -7.11 -10.30
C GLU A 47 1.92 -8.42 -10.78
N GLY A 48 1.15 -9.51 -10.79
CA GLY A 48 1.65 -10.84 -11.19
C GLY A 48 2.48 -11.59 -10.13
N ALA A 49 2.66 -11.04 -8.92
CA ALA A 49 3.27 -11.78 -7.82
C ALA A 49 2.44 -13.04 -7.46
N PRO A 50 3.07 -14.22 -7.29
CA PRO A 50 2.36 -15.48 -7.05
C PRO A 50 1.83 -15.63 -5.62
N VAL A 51 2.28 -14.79 -4.68
CA VAL A 51 1.84 -14.77 -3.29
C VAL A 51 1.45 -13.34 -2.96
N ARG A 52 0.19 -13.14 -2.56
CA ARG A 52 -0.39 -11.80 -2.41
C ARG A 52 -0.73 -11.40 -0.98
N ASP A 53 -0.79 -12.35 -0.05
CA ASP A 53 -1.11 -12.13 1.37
C ASP A 53 -0.23 -11.08 2.07
N PHE A 54 0.98 -10.85 1.57
CA PHE A 54 1.96 -9.92 2.15
C PHE A 54 1.97 -8.55 1.47
N VAL A 55 1.30 -8.40 0.33
CA VAL A 55 1.31 -7.16 -0.48
C VAL A 55 0.91 -5.93 0.36
N PRO A 56 -0.17 -5.96 1.19
CA PRO A 56 -0.55 -4.79 1.99
C PRO A 56 0.54 -4.33 2.97
N VAL A 57 1.26 -5.28 3.57
CA VAL A 57 2.33 -4.98 4.55
C VAL A 57 3.57 -4.43 3.87
N LEU A 58 3.90 -4.94 2.68
CA LEU A 58 5.03 -4.47 1.88
C LEU A 58 4.77 -3.05 1.37
N ILE A 59 3.58 -2.77 0.83
CA ILE A 59 3.18 -1.42 0.44
C ILE A 59 3.30 -0.45 1.63
N GLU A 60 2.76 -0.82 2.79
CA GLU A 60 2.85 0.04 3.98
C GLU A 60 4.31 0.32 4.38
N HIS A 61 5.21 -0.66 4.25
CA HIS A 61 6.63 -0.47 4.48
C HIS A 61 7.26 0.49 3.47
N ASP A 62 7.00 0.31 2.18
CA ASP A 62 7.65 1.05 1.11
C ASP A 62 7.18 2.51 1.07
N VAL A 63 5.89 2.77 1.30
CA VAL A 63 5.36 4.14 1.48
C VAL A 63 6.04 4.83 2.66
N LYS A 64 6.22 4.15 3.81
CA LYS A 64 6.93 4.72 4.97
C LYS A 64 8.36 5.08 4.63
N GLN A 65 9.07 4.23 3.89
CA GLN A 65 10.45 4.51 3.49
C GLN A 65 10.52 5.74 2.59
N GLU A 66 9.61 5.86 1.62
CA GLU A 66 9.55 6.99 0.69
C GLU A 66 9.26 8.31 1.42
N LEU A 67 8.22 8.36 2.26
CA LEU A 67 7.87 9.55 3.03
C LEU A 67 8.98 9.98 4.00
N ASN A 68 9.61 9.02 4.69
CA ASN A 68 10.73 9.33 5.59
C ASN A 68 11.98 9.80 4.82
N ALA A 69 12.13 9.44 3.54
CA ALA A 69 13.21 9.92 2.70
C ALA A 69 12.92 11.34 2.19
N GLU A 70 11.68 11.63 1.80
CA GLU A 70 11.19 12.97 1.44
C GLU A 70 11.39 13.96 2.61
N GLU A 71 10.96 13.60 3.83
CA GLU A 71 11.14 14.43 5.04
C GLU A 71 12.61 14.78 5.37
N ARG A 72 13.57 13.96 4.94
CA ARG A 72 15.01 14.20 5.16
C ARG A 72 15.66 15.03 4.05
N ALA A 73 15.00 15.13 2.90
CA ALA A 73 15.49 15.85 1.73
C ALA A 73 15.08 17.34 1.75
N ASP A 74 14.04 17.69 2.50
CA ASP A 74 13.62 19.06 2.84
C ASP A 74 14.48 19.68 3.98
#